data_AF-A0A6C0GE05-F1
#
_entry.id   AF-A0A6C0GE05-F1
#
_cell.length_a   1.000
_cell.length_b   1.000
_cell.length_c   1.000
_cell.angle_alpha   90.00
_cell.angle_beta   90.00
_cell.angle_gamma   90.00
#
_symmetry.space_group_name_H-M   'P 1'
#
loop_
_entity.id
_entity.type
_entity.pdbx_description
1 polymer ?
#
loop_
_entity_poly.entity_id
_entity_poly.type
_entity_poly.pdbx_seq_one_letter_code
_entity_poly.pdbx_strand_id
1 'polypeptide(L)'
;MKRIFIYSGLLWLAAVLSSCGIGHALVTNHNQNATEVHLGGNNFKVIDQVSGSSEVSYVLAMGGMNKRQLYQNAYATMMKKANLLSGSKAIINVTTEEHLGGFAPFFVRRTITVSAQVVEFTR
;
A
#
# COMPACT_ATOMS: atom_id res chain seq x y z
N MET A 1 -48.24 24.31 -5.59
CA MET A 1 -47.16 24.02 -6.55
C MET A 1 -45.77 24.48 -6.09
N LYS A 2 -45.57 25.70 -5.56
CA LYS A 2 -44.22 26.20 -5.14
C LYS A 2 -43.46 25.31 -4.15
N ARG A 3 -44.15 24.69 -3.18
CA ARG A 3 -43.51 23.80 -2.19
C ARG A 3 -42.98 22.50 -2.81
N ILE A 4 -43.67 21.95 -3.81
CA ILE A 4 -43.26 20.72 -4.52
C ILE A 4 -41.99 20.97 -5.34
N PHE A 5 -41.88 22.14 -5.99
CA PHE A 5 -40.66 22.54 -6.69
C PHE A 5 -39.47 22.71 -5.75
N ILE A 6 -39.67 23.21 -4.53
CA ILE A 6 -38.61 23.34 -3.52
C ILE A 6 -38.13 21.96 -3.06
N TYR A 7 -39.03 21.04 -2.74
CA TYR A 7 -38.65 19.68 -2.32
C TYR A 7 -38.00 18.88 -3.44
N SER A 8 -38.47 19.05 -4.69
CA SER A 8 -37.87 18.43 -5.87
C SER A 8 -36.47 18.98 -6.16
N GLY A 9 -36.26 20.29 -6.01
CA GLY A 9 -34.94 20.90 -6.14
C GLY A 9 -33.96 20.44 -5.06
N LEU A 10 -34.43 20.27 -3.83
CA LEU A 10 -33.62 19.78 -2.71
C LEU A 10 -33.21 18.31 -2.89
N LEU A 11 -34.12 17.46 -3.40
CA LEU A 11 -33.84 16.06 -3.73
C LEU A 11 -32.79 15.94 -4.85
N TRP A 12 -32.88 16.78 -5.87
CA TRP A 12 -31.94 16.80 -6.98
C TRP A 12 -30.54 17.25 -6.54
N LEU A 13 -30.45 18.27 -5.67
CA LEU A 13 -29.18 18.74 -5.11
C LEU A 13 -28.49 17.66 -4.27
N ALA A 14 -29.24 16.90 -3.46
CA ALA A 14 -28.71 15.78 -2.68
C ALA A 14 -28.18 14.63 -3.56
N ALA A 15 -28.81 14.39 -4.71
CA ALA A 15 -28.39 13.36 -5.66
C ALA A 15 -27.10 13.74 -6.43
N VAL A 16 -26.86 15.04 -6.67
CA VAL A 16 -25.62 15.50 -7.32
C VAL A 16 -24.42 15.45 -6.36
N LEU A 17 -24.63 15.73 -5.07
CA LEU A 17 -23.57 15.71 -4.06
C LEU A 17 -23.07 14.29 -3.71
N SER A 18 -23.86 13.25 -3.97
CA SER A 18 -23.48 11.86 -3.71
C SER A 18 -22.64 11.22 -4.83
N SER A 19 -22.39 11.92 -5.95
CA SER A 19 -21.59 11.37 -7.06
C SER A 19 -20.08 11.48 -6.87
N CYS A 20 -19.60 12.09 -5.78
CA CYS A 20 -18.19 12.05 -5.42
C CYS A 20 -17.88 10.67 -4.81
N GLY A 21 -17.68 9.68 -5.69
CA GLY A 21 -17.08 8.40 -5.34
C GLY A 21 -15.72 8.65 -4.72
N ILE A 22 -15.62 8.43 -3.41
CA ILE A 22 -14.38 8.60 -2.67
C ILE A 22 -13.42 7.47 -3.08
N GLY A 23 -12.60 7.72 -4.09
CA GLY A 23 -11.48 6.88 -4.46
C GLY A 23 -10.32 7.11 -3.49
N HIS A 24 -10.36 6.48 -2.31
CA HIS A 24 -9.18 6.40 -1.46
C HIS A 24 -8.18 5.40 -2.06
N ALA A 25 -7.38 5.85 -3.05
CA ALA A 25 -6.09 5.23 -3.31
C ALA A 25 -5.15 5.65 -2.16
N LEU A 26 -5.30 5.00 -1.01
CA LEU A 26 -4.50 5.25 0.18
C LEU A 26 -3.10 4.65 -0.05
N VAL A 27 -2.26 5.34 -0.82
CA VAL A 27 -0.83 5.04 -0.90
C VAL A 27 -0.20 5.55 0.39
N THR A 28 -0.34 4.79 1.46
CA THR A 28 0.31 5.11 2.74
C THR A 28 1.78 4.74 2.61
N ASN A 29 2.61 5.73 2.28
CA ASN A 29 4.05 5.59 2.40
C ASN A 29 4.41 5.67 3.90
N HIS A 30 4.28 4.55 4.62
CA HIS A 30 4.62 4.46 6.04
C HIS A 30 6.15 4.39 6.26
N ASN A 31 6.93 5.01 5.37
CA ASN A 31 8.37 5.12 5.52
C ASN A 31 8.69 6.45 6.23
N GLN A 32 8.77 6.42 7.55
CA GLN A 32 9.28 7.56 8.34
C GLN A 32 10.82 7.68 8.28
N ASN A 33 11.52 6.78 7.59
CA ASN A 33 12.93 6.99 7.26
C ASN A 33 13.01 7.99 6.09
N ALA A 34 12.87 9.27 6.42
CA ALA A 34 13.41 10.35 5.60
C ALA A 34 14.93 10.20 5.62
N THR A 35 15.46 9.28 4.82
CA THR A 35 16.86 9.40 4.40
C THR A 35 16.87 10.64 3.52
N GLU A 36 17.34 11.76 4.06
CA GLU A 36 17.87 12.84 3.23
C GLU A 36 18.99 12.20 2.42
N VAL A 37 18.64 11.70 1.25
CA VAL A 37 19.62 11.29 0.29
C VAL A 37 20.27 12.60 -0.09
N HIS A 38 21.48 12.85 0.42
CA HIS A 38 22.38 13.84 -0.13
C HIS A 38 22.72 13.37 -1.56
N LEU A 39 21.75 13.45 -2.47
CA LEU A 39 21.85 13.22 -3.91
C LEU A 39 22.82 14.22 -4.55
N GLY A 40 23.28 15.22 -3.79
CA GLY A 40 24.34 16.14 -4.19
C GLY A 40 25.70 15.48 -4.42
N GLY A 41 25.89 14.20 -4.06
CA GLY A 41 27.11 13.44 -4.37
C GLY A 41 26.84 11.98 -4.75
N ASN A 42 27.61 11.46 -5.71
CA ASN A 42 27.61 10.04 -6.13
C ASN A 42 28.16 9.13 -5.01
N ASN A 43 27.36 8.89 -3.97
CA ASN A 43 27.77 8.18 -2.75
C ASN A 43 27.09 6.81 -2.57
N PHE A 44 26.10 6.48 -3.39
CA PHE A 44 25.41 5.20 -3.34
C PHE A 44 25.11 4.67 -4.75
N LYS A 45 25.05 3.35 -4.86
CA LYS A 45 24.65 2.65 -6.08
C LYS A 45 23.43 1.79 -5.75
N VAL A 46 22.38 1.87 -6.58
CA VAL A 46 21.28 0.91 -6.53
C VAL A 46 21.79 -0.41 -7.09
N ILE A 47 21.83 -1.44 -6.26
CA ILE A 47 22.38 -2.75 -6.61
C ILE A 47 21.30 -3.78 -6.91
N ASP A 48 20.11 -3.64 -6.31
CA ASP A 48 19.03 -4.60 -6.48
C ASP A 48 17.65 -4.00 -6.17
N GLN A 49 16.59 -4.67 -6.61
CA GLN A 49 15.21 -4.40 -6.23
C GLN A 49 14.59 -5.65 -5.61
N VAL A 50 14.11 -5.53 -4.38
CA VAL A 50 13.59 -6.65 -3.61
C VAL A 50 12.11 -6.48 -3.32
N SER A 51 11.37 -7.59 -3.42
CA SER A 51 9.94 -7.62 -3.16
C SER A 51 9.53 -8.83 -2.33
N GLY A 52 8.59 -8.61 -1.42
CA GLY A 52 7.96 -9.65 -0.60
C GLY A 52 6.45 -9.52 -0.67
N SER A 53 5.74 -10.62 -0.88
CA SER A 53 4.29 -10.65 -0.87
C SER A 53 3.77 -11.54 0.27
N SER A 54 2.60 -11.21 0.78
CA SER A 54 1.84 -12.03 1.71
C SER A 54 0.37 -11.97 1.34
N GLU A 55 -0.31 -13.11 1.42
CA GLU A 55 -1.69 -13.25 0.96
C GLU A 55 -2.56 -13.88 2.03
N VAL A 56 -3.83 -13.49 2.05
CA VAL A 56 -4.85 -14.08 2.89
C VAL A 56 -6.16 -14.19 2.13
N SER A 57 -6.85 -15.29 2.36
CA SER A 57 -8.20 -15.53 1.88
C SER A 57 -9.21 -15.46 3.04
N TYR A 58 -10.33 -14.81 2.77
CA TYR A 58 -11.51 -14.76 3.63
C TYR A 58 -12.61 -15.54 2.93
N VAL A 59 -13.21 -16.50 3.63
CA VAL A 59 -14.30 -17.32 3.10
C VAL A 59 -15.53 -17.06 3.97
N LEU A 60 -16.62 -16.55 3.38
CA LEU A 60 -17.84 -16.20 4.12
C LEU A 60 -17.60 -15.26 5.32
N ALA A 61 -16.68 -14.29 5.17
CA ALA A 61 -16.21 -13.41 6.25
C ALA A 61 -15.58 -14.11 7.48
N MET A 62 -15.43 -15.43 7.45
CA MET A 62 -14.69 -16.22 8.44
C MET A 62 -13.31 -16.58 7.90
N GLY A 63 -12.32 -16.55 8.78
CA GLY A 63 -10.92 -16.62 8.40
C GLY A 63 -10.31 -15.24 8.19
N GLY A 64 -8.99 -15.22 8.07
CA GLY A 64 -8.24 -13.98 8.03
C GLY A 64 -7.03 -14.00 8.93
N MET A 65 -6.01 -13.25 8.54
CA MET A 65 -4.83 -12.94 9.30
C MET A 65 -4.86 -11.44 9.57
N ASN A 66 -4.39 -11.02 10.74
CA ASN A 66 -4.34 -9.61 11.08
C ASN A 66 -3.60 -8.82 10.00
N LYS A 67 -4.14 -7.67 9.56
CA LYS A 67 -3.52 -6.83 8.51
C LYS A 67 -2.05 -6.53 8.82
N ARG A 68 -1.74 -6.26 10.09
CA ARG A 68 -0.39 -6.05 10.59
C ARG A 68 0.52 -7.26 10.38
N GLN A 69 0.00 -8.46 10.60
CA GLN A 69 0.76 -9.71 10.45
C GLN A 69 1.00 -10.03 8.97
N LEU A 70 0.04 -9.78 8.07
CA LEU A 70 0.29 -9.83 6.62
C LEU A 70 1.43 -8.89 6.21
N TYR A 71 1.36 -7.64 6.66
CA TYR A 71 2.39 -6.66 6.37
C TYR A 71 3.76 -7.10 6.90
N GLN A 72 3.82 -7.57 8.15
CA GLN A 72 5.05 -8.06 8.76
C GLN A 72 5.61 -9.29 8.03
N ASN A 73 4.76 -10.20 7.55
CA ASN A 73 5.19 -11.35 6.78
C ASN A 73 5.74 -10.95 5.40
N ALA A 74 5.07 -10.02 4.71
CA ALA A 74 5.54 -9.49 3.43
C ALA A 74 6.89 -8.75 3.63
N TYR A 75 6.99 -7.91 4.67
CA TYR A 75 8.21 -7.19 5.02
C TYR A 75 9.36 -8.12 5.42
N ALA A 76 9.10 -9.15 6.23
CA ALA A 76 10.10 -10.13 6.62
C ALA A 76 10.61 -10.93 5.42
N THR A 77 9.73 -11.29 4.49
CA THR A 77 10.12 -11.94 3.22
C THR A 77 10.99 -11.03 2.38
N MET A 78 10.63 -9.76 2.27
CA MET A 78 11.42 -8.74 1.54
C MET A 78 12.81 -8.55 2.20
N MET A 79 12.86 -8.42 3.52
CA MET A 79 14.12 -8.25 4.28
C MET A 79 15.04 -9.47 4.16
N LYS A 80 14.50 -10.69 4.18
CA LYS A 80 15.28 -11.92 3.96
C LYS A 80 15.90 -11.95 2.56
N LYS A 81 15.18 -11.49 1.54
CA LYS A 81 15.70 -11.38 0.16
C LYS A 81 16.74 -10.26 0.03
N ALA A 82 16.59 -9.16 0.76
CA ALA A 82 17.51 -8.02 0.73
C ALA A 82 18.92 -8.35 1.22
N ASN A 83 19.09 -9.41 2.02
CA ASN A 83 20.37 -9.91 2.54
C ASN A 83 21.39 -8.81 2.87
N LEU A 84 21.00 -7.90 3.78
CA LEU A 84 21.79 -6.74 4.18
C LEU A 84 23.02 -7.08 5.02
N LEU A 85 23.31 -8.37 5.25
CA LEU A 85 24.39 -8.82 6.13
C LEU A 85 25.79 -8.58 5.55
N SER A 86 25.92 -8.20 4.28
CA SER A 86 27.19 -8.00 3.59
C SER A 86 27.37 -6.55 3.13
N GLY A 87 28.17 -5.78 3.88
CA GLY A 87 28.59 -4.42 3.52
C GLY A 87 27.67 -3.30 3.98
N SER A 88 28.00 -2.07 3.60
CA SER A 88 27.21 -0.86 3.90
C SER A 88 26.00 -0.77 2.97
N LYS A 89 25.00 -1.64 3.18
CA LYS A 89 23.77 -1.69 2.38
C LYS A 89 22.57 -1.17 3.14
N ALA A 90 21.69 -0.46 2.46
CA ALA A 90 20.43 0.03 3.00
C ALA A 90 19.27 -0.24 2.05
N ILE A 91 18.08 -0.35 2.60
CA ILE A 91 16.85 -0.43 1.84
C ILE A 91 16.26 0.98 1.78
N ILE A 92 15.98 1.45 0.56
CA ILE A 92 15.33 2.73 0.31
C ILE A 92 14.07 2.53 -0.52
N ASN A 93 13.23 3.57 -0.56
CA ASN A 93 12.02 3.61 -1.38
C ASN A 93 11.10 2.38 -1.15
N VAL A 94 10.80 2.11 0.12
CA VAL A 94 9.87 1.05 0.48
C VAL A 94 8.45 1.46 0.09
N THR A 95 7.83 0.73 -0.82
CA THR A 95 6.47 0.93 -1.27
C THR A 95 5.62 -0.28 -0.91
N THR A 96 4.36 -0.05 -0.56
CA THR A 96 3.42 -1.11 -0.19
C THR A 96 2.20 -1.01 -1.10
N GLU A 97 1.89 -2.11 -1.75
CA GLU A 97 0.73 -2.26 -2.63
C GLU A 97 -0.23 -3.27 -2.02
N GLU A 98 -1.50 -2.87 -1.89
CA GLU A 98 -2.58 -3.74 -1.43
C GLU A 98 -3.50 -4.06 -2.61
N HIS A 99 -3.55 -5.34 -2.97
CA HIS A 99 -4.47 -5.87 -3.97
C HIS A 99 -5.60 -6.61 -3.28
N LEU A 100 -6.82 -6.13 -3.48
CA LEU A 100 -8.06 -6.77 -3.04
C LEU A 100 -8.74 -7.38 -4.25
N GLY A 101 -8.83 -8.70 -4.28
CA GLY A 101 -9.49 -9.45 -5.34
C GLY A 101 -10.55 -10.38 -4.76
N GLY A 102 -11.49 -10.81 -5.59
CA GLY A 102 -12.47 -11.83 -5.24
C GLY A 102 -13.92 -11.40 -5.43
N PHE A 103 -14.82 -12.30 -5.03
CA PHE A 103 -16.25 -12.16 -5.17
C PHE A 103 -16.88 -12.04 -3.77
N ALA A 104 -17.09 -10.81 -3.32
CA ALA A 104 -17.75 -10.54 -2.04
C ALA A 104 -19.23 -10.96 -2.11
N PRO A 105 -19.79 -11.62 -1.07
CA PRO A 105 -19.21 -11.93 0.24
C PRO A 105 -18.58 -13.34 0.38
N PHE A 106 -18.55 -14.15 -0.69
CA PHE A 106 -18.17 -15.57 -0.60
C PHE A 106 -16.66 -15.80 -0.51
N PHE A 107 -15.87 -15.08 -1.31
CA PHE A 107 -14.41 -15.22 -1.35
C PHE A 107 -13.75 -13.86 -1.54
N VAL A 108 -13.02 -13.38 -0.54
CA VAL A 108 -12.20 -12.17 -0.65
C VAL A 108 -10.73 -12.55 -0.43
N ARG A 109 -9.88 -12.28 -1.40
CA ARG A 109 -8.43 -12.44 -1.31
C ARG A 109 -7.79 -11.08 -1.17
N ARG A 110 -6.95 -10.93 -0.15
CA ARG A 110 -6.12 -9.75 0.05
C ARG A 110 -4.67 -10.16 -0.10
N THR A 111 -3.99 -9.52 -1.05
CA THR A 111 -2.57 -9.68 -1.31
C THR A 111 -1.88 -8.37 -0.99
N ILE A 112 -0.92 -8.40 -0.07
CA ILE A 112 -0.07 -7.26 0.26
C ILE A 112 1.31 -7.54 -0.32
N THR A 113 1.80 -6.65 -1.16
CA THR A 113 3.13 -6.70 -1.75
C THR A 113 3.93 -5.50 -1.25
N VAL A 114 5.08 -5.75 -0.63
CA VAL A 114 6.04 -4.73 -0.22
C VAL A 114 7.23 -4.81 -1.16
N SER A 115 7.57 -3.71 -1.82
CA SER A 115 8.73 -3.61 -2.70
C SER A 115 9.67 -2.51 -2.24
N ALA A 116 10.97 -2.70 -2.46
CA ALA A 116 11.98 -1.73 -2.08
C ALA A 116 13.24 -1.86 -2.94
N GLN A 117 14.10 -0.85 -2.89
CA GLN A 117 15.37 -0.85 -3.59
C GLN A 117 16.51 -1.02 -2.58
N VAL A 118 17.49 -1.86 -2.93
CA VAL A 118 18.70 -2.04 -2.13
C VAL A 118 19.79 -1.15 -2.71
N VAL A 119 20.35 -0.29 -1.86
CA VAL A 119 21.49 0.56 -2.19
C VAL A 119 22.71 0.12 -1.41
N GLU A 120 23.86 0.25 -2.03
CA GLU A 120 25.16 0.07 -1.41
C GLU A 120 25.90 1.41 -1.39
N PHE A 121 26.39 1.79 -0.22
CA PHE A 121 27.18 2.99 -0.05
C PHE A 121 28.62 2.72 -0.49
N THR A 122 29.11 3.54 -1.41
CA THR A 122 30.44 3.38 -2.02
C THR A 122 31.52 4.24 -1.35
N ARG A 123 31.14 5.13 -0.43
CA ARG A 123 32.02 6.03 0.32
C ARG A 123 31.48 6.29 1.72
#